data_AF-A0A382V3V4-F1
#
_entry.id   AF-A0A382V3V4-F1
#
_cell.length_a   1.000
_cell.length_b   1.000
_cell.length_c   1.000
_cell.angle_alpha   90.00
_cell.angle_beta   90.00
_cell.angle_gamma   90.00
#
_symmetry.space_group_name_H-M   'P 1'
#
loop_
_entity.id
_entity.type
_entity.pdbx_description
1 polymer ?
#
loop_
_entity_poly.entity_id
_entity_poly.type
_entity_poly.pdbx_seq_one_letter_code
_entity_poly.pdbx_strand_id
1 'polypeptide(L)'
;IKFKKTKFSKSKKIKSASKKDIQSMVNLCIKNLEDRSFFKPAEKKAIMLENLRSIFYKMDLSKKETRILSSVFANLAKKKVD
;
A
#
# COMPACT_ATOMS: atom_id res chain seq x y z
N ILE A 1 13.42 -20.24 25.12
CA ILE A 1 12.45 -19.12 25.19
C ILE A 1 11.03 -19.69 25.10
N LYS A 2 10.23 -19.66 26.17
CA LYS A 2 8.84 -20.16 26.17
C LYS A 2 7.92 -19.10 25.56
N PHE A 3 7.44 -19.31 24.34
CA PHE A 3 6.40 -18.48 23.75
C PHE A 3 5.06 -18.77 24.44
N LYS A 4 4.54 -17.81 25.22
CA LYS A 4 3.17 -17.87 25.74
C LYS A 4 2.21 -17.94 24.55
N LYS A 5 1.49 -19.05 24.39
CA LYS A 5 0.41 -19.20 23.41
C LYS A 5 -0.77 -18.33 23.86
N THR A 6 -0.77 -17.05 23.50
CA THR A 6 -1.95 -16.19 23.66
C THR A 6 -3.03 -16.67 22.71
N LYS A 7 -4.24 -16.96 23.21
CA LYS A 7 -5.41 -17.21 22.35
C LYS A 7 -5.61 -16.00 21.46
N PHE A 8 -5.38 -16.15 20.15
CA PHE A 8 -5.64 -15.10 19.17
C PHE A 8 -7.14 -14.80 19.18
N SER A 9 -7.51 -13.65 19.73
CA SER A 9 -8.86 -13.11 19.62
C SER A 9 -8.94 -12.27 18.35
N LYS A 10 -9.73 -12.74 17.37
CA LYS A 10 -9.97 -11.99 16.13
C LYS A 10 -10.73 -10.72 16.49
N SER A 11 -10.04 -9.58 16.46
CA SER A 11 -10.62 -8.29 16.87
C SER A 11 -11.83 -7.95 15.99
N LYS A 12 -13.00 -7.76 16.60
CA LYS A 12 -14.28 -7.43 15.92
C LYS A 12 -14.30 -6.06 15.22
N LYS A 13 -13.22 -5.27 15.29
CA LYS A 13 -13.18 -3.88 14.80
C LYS A 13 -12.34 -3.75 13.53
N ILE A 14 -12.78 -4.34 12.43
CA ILE A 14 -12.26 -3.98 11.10
C ILE A 14 -12.90 -2.64 10.73
N LYS A 15 -12.13 -1.55 10.86
CA LYS A 15 -12.57 -0.22 10.43
C LYS A 15 -12.19 -0.03 8.96
N SER A 16 -13.16 0.33 8.12
CA SER A 16 -12.90 0.74 6.74
C SER A 16 -11.91 1.90 6.71
N ALA A 17 -11.04 1.91 5.70
CA ALA A 17 -10.10 2.99 5.47
C ALA A 17 -10.86 4.25 5.03
N SER A 18 -10.41 5.40 5.51
CA SER A 18 -10.88 6.68 4.95
C SER A 18 -10.23 6.92 3.59
N LYS A 19 -10.83 7.81 2.78
CA LYS A 19 -10.19 8.29 1.54
C LYS A 19 -8.77 8.80 1.78
N LYS A 20 -8.53 9.49 2.91
CA LYS A 20 -7.20 9.98 3.31
C LYS A 20 -6.21 8.86 3.59
N ASP A 21 -6.65 7.77 4.22
CA ASP A 21 -5.80 6.60 4.48
C ASP A 21 -5.36 5.94 3.15
N ILE A 22 -6.30 5.75 2.23
CA ILE A 22 -6.02 5.20 0.89
C ILE A 22 -5.10 6.15 0.11
N GLN A 23 -5.40 7.45 0.08
CA GLN A 23 -4.59 8.44 -0.64
C GLN A 23 -3.14 8.46 -0.14
N SER A 24 -2.93 8.38 1.18
CA SER A 24 -1.58 8.37 1.77
C SER A 24 -0.80 7.12 1.36
N MET A 25 -1.44 5.95 1.39
CA MET A 25 -0.85 4.68 0.94
C MET A 25 -0.52 4.71 -0.56
N VAL A 26 -1.44 5.19 -1.39
CA VAL A 26 -1.25 5.30 -2.85
C VAL A 26 -0.14 6.28 -3.19
N ASN A 27 -0.04 7.42 -2.50
CA ASN A 27 1.04 8.38 -2.69
C ASN A 27 2.41 7.78 -2.37
N LEU A 28 2.51 7.00 -1.28
CA LEU A 28 3.73 6.26 -0.97
C LEU A 28 4.11 5.28 -2.10
N CYS A 29 3.13 4.52 -2.60
CA CYS A 29 3.34 3.60 -3.72
C CYS A 29 3.84 4.33 -4.97
N ILE A 30 3.17 5.41 -5.37
CA ILE A 30 3.52 6.22 -6.54
C ILE A 30 4.94 6.76 -6.40
N LYS A 31 5.28 7.37 -5.26
CA LYS A 31 6.62 7.90 -5.01
C LYS A 31 7.70 6.82 -5.20
N ASN A 32 7.49 5.64 -4.62
CA ASN A 32 8.45 4.54 -4.75
C ASN A 32 8.59 4.04 -6.20
N LEU A 33 7.53 4.14 -7.01
CA LEU A 33 7.56 3.81 -8.45
C LEU A 33 8.27 4.90 -9.26
N GLU A 34 8.10 6.17 -8.90
CA GLU A 34 8.83 7.30 -9.51
C GLU A 34 10.33 7.19 -9.26
N ASP A 35 10.72 6.92 -8.01
CA ASP A 35 12.13 6.72 -7.61
C ASP A 35 12.80 5.57 -8.39
N ARG A 36 12.01 4.62 -8.89
CA ARG A 36 12.46 3.47 -9.71
C ARG A 36 12.31 3.69 -11.21
N SER A 37 11.94 4.88 -11.66
CA SER A 37 11.69 5.18 -13.09
C SER A 37 10.70 4.23 -13.77
N PHE A 38 9.69 3.74 -13.03
CA PHE A 38 8.71 2.74 -13.51
C PHE A 38 7.77 3.29 -14.60
N PHE A 39 7.45 4.58 -14.54
CA PHE A 39 6.50 5.21 -15.46
C PHE A 39 7.16 5.51 -16.81
N LYS A 40 7.24 4.50 -17.67
CA LYS A 40 7.76 4.59 -19.03
C LYS A 40 6.80 3.98 -20.05
N PRO A 41 6.64 4.60 -21.24
CA PRO A 41 7.18 5.91 -21.62
C PRO A 41 6.41 7.05 -20.91
N ALA A 42 6.96 8.26 -20.91
CA ALA A 42 6.49 9.36 -20.06
C ALA A 42 5.04 9.78 -20.37
N GLU A 43 4.61 9.63 -21.61
CA GLU A 43 3.26 9.97 -22.09
C GLU A 43 2.20 9.05 -21.45
N LYS A 44 2.58 7.82 -21.09
CA LYS A 44 1.68 6.87 -20.41
C LYS A 44 1.57 7.11 -18.90
N LYS A 45 2.39 8.01 -18.32
CA LYS A 45 2.40 8.24 -16.87
C LYS A 45 1.01 8.61 -16.34
N ALA A 46 0.30 9.52 -17.01
CA ALA A 46 -1.01 9.98 -16.57
C ALA A 46 -2.03 8.83 -16.42
N ILE A 47 -2.17 8.00 -17.47
CA ILE A 47 -3.10 6.86 -17.46
C ILE A 47 -2.68 5.78 -16.45
N MET A 48 -1.37 5.55 -16.26
CA MET A 48 -0.88 4.61 -15.23
C MET A 48 -1.22 5.08 -13.81
N LEU A 49 -1.11 6.39 -13.53
CA LEU A 49 -1.49 6.96 -12.24
C LEU A 49 -3.00 6.86 -11.98
N GLU A 50 -3.81 7.10 -13.01
CA GLU A 50 -5.26 6.94 -12.92
C GLU A 50 -5.65 5.48 -12.66
N ASN A 51 -5.04 4.54 -13.37
CA ASN A 51 -5.26 3.11 -13.18
C ASN A 51 -4.91 2.67 -11.75
N LEU A 52 -3.75 3.09 -11.22
CA LEU A 52 -3.36 2.79 -9.84
C LEU A 52 -4.38 3.34 -8.83
N ARG A 53 -4.79 4.60 -8.98
CA ARG A 53 -5.80 5.20 -8.10
C ARG A 53 -7.12 4.44 -8.20
N SER A 54 -7.60 4.15 -9.41
CA SER A 54 -8.85 3.42 -9.66
C SER A 54 -8.86 2.05 -8.98
N ILE A 55 -7.76 1.29 -9.04
CA ILE A 55 -7.62 0.00 -8.36
C ILE A 55 -7.76 0.19 -6.84
N PHE A 56 -6.93 1.01 -6.21
CA PHE A 56 -6.92 1.11 -4.74
C PHE A 56 -8.20 1.74 -4.16
N TYR A 57 -8.86 2.63 -4.90
CA TYR A 57 -10.14 3.20 -4.47
C TYR A 57 -11.32 2.21 -4.60
N LYS A 58 -11.25 1.20 -5.48
CA LYS A 58 -12.28 0.16 -5.65
C LYS A 58 -12.14 -1.03 -4.69
N MET A 59 -10.98 -1.19 -4.06
CA MET A 59 -10.66 -2.38 -3.24
C MET A 59 -11.36 -2.46 -1.87
N ASP A 60 -12.13 -1.45 -1.45
CA ASP A 60 -12.79 -1.35 -0.12
C ASP A 60 -11.89 -1.80 1.07
N LEU A 61 -10.69 -1.26 1.12
CA LEU A 61 -9.67 -1.66 2.11
C LEU A 61 -10.03 -1.20 3.51
N SER A 62 -9.70 -2.02 4.51
CA SER A 62 -9.67 -1.62 5.91
C SER A 62 -8.42 -0.81 6.25
N LYS A 63 -8.47 -0.05 7.36
CA LYS A 63 -7.30 0.64 7.92
C LYS A 63 -6.15 -0.30 8.28
N LYS A 64 -6.42 -1.58 8.47
CA LYS A 64 -5.37 -2.57 8.76
C LYS A 64 -4.66 -2.95 7.46
N GLU A 65 -5.42 -3.21 6.41
CA GLU A 65 -4.87 -3.55 5.08
C GLU A 65 -4.08 -2.39 4.49
N THR A 66 -4.55 -1.14 4.62
CA THR A 66 -3.77 0.02 4.14
C THR A 66 -2.42 0.16 4.84
N ARG A 67 -2.34 -0.17 6.15
CA ARG A 67 -1.06 -0.19 6.89
C ARG A 67 -0.15 -1.33 6.45
N ILE A 68 -0.72 -2.52 6.25
CA ILE A 68 0.05 -3.69 5.77
C ILE A 68 0.64 -3.38 4.39
N LEU A 69 -0.17 -2.89 3.45
CA LEU A 69 0.27 -2.50 2.11
C LEU A 69 1.32 -1.39 2.15
N SER A 70 1.13 -0.36 2.98
CA SER A 70 2.13 0.70 3.15
C SER A 70 3.48 0.15 3.63
N SER A 71 3.47 -0.78 4.59
CA SER A 71 4.68 -1.46 5.08
C SER A 71 5.35 -2.30 4.00
N VAL A 72 4.55 -3.05 3.22
CA VAL A 72 5.04 -3.82 2.07
C VAL A 72 5.71 -2.90 1.05
N PHE A 73 5.05 -1.83 0.63
CA PHE A 73 5.61 -0.89 -0.35
C PHE A 73 6.89 -0.22 0.15
N ALA A 74 6.94 0.19 1.42
CA ALA A 74 8.14 0.76 2.01
C ALA A 74 9.32 -0.24 2.03
N ASN A 75 9.06 -1.51 2.33
CA ASN A 75 10.12 -2.53 2.33
C ASN A 75 10.57 -2.92 0.93
N LEU A 76 9.65 -3.03 -0.03
CA LEU A 76 10.01 -3.28 -1.43
C LEU A 76 10.85 -2.14 -2.01
N ALA A 77 10.56 -0.90 -1.64
CA ALA A 77 11.33 0.25 -2.09
C ALA A 77 12.79 0.24 -1.59
N LYS A 78 13.05 -0.26 -0.38
CA LYS A 78 14.40 -0.31 0.23
C LYS A 78 15.36 -1.28 -0.45
N LYS A 79 14.88 -2.27 -1.20
CA LYS A 79 15.77 -3.29 -1.78
C LYS A 79 16.49 -2.71 -3.00
N LYS A 80 17.77 -2.33 -2.82
CA LYS A 80 18.75 -2.33 -3.90
C LYS A 80 18.97 -3.80 -4.26
N VAL A 81 18.68 -4.13 -5.51
CA VAL A 81 19.26 -5.32 -6.12
C VAL A 81 20.68 -4.86 -6.41
N ASP A 82 21.62 -5.33 -5.59
CA ASP A 82 23.05 -5.28 -5.93
C ASP A 82 23.30 -6.09 -7.20
#